data_AF-A0A7Y1QJ82-F1
#
_entry.id   AF-A0A7Y1QJ82-F1
#
_cell.length_a   1.000
_cell.length_b   1.000
_cell.length_c   1.000
_cell.angle_alpha   90.00
_cell.angle_beta   90.00
_cell.angle_gamma   90.00
#
_symmetry.space_group_name_H-M   'P 1'
#
loop_
_entity.id
_entity.type
_entity.pdbx_description
1 polymer ?
#
loop_
_entity_poly.entity_id
_entity_poly.type
_entity_poly.pdbx_seq_one_letter_code
_entity_poly.pdbx_strand_id
1 'polypeptide(L)' 'MKIKALWGFTGSADLLKAESSRVKRGQVFDEADDEYAYTLLGKGLVEEIGADGKSKATKPKDSKPAAPKENK' A
#
# COMPACT_ATOMS: atom_id res chain seq x y z
N MET A 1 6.87 0.43 9.60
CA MET A 1 6.40 1.73 9.03
C MET A 1 4.89 1.96 9.19
N LYS A 2 4.45 3.22 9.06
CA LYS A 2 3.03 3.62 9.09
C LYS A 2 2.41 3.61 7.69
N ILE A 3 1.37 2.80 7.51
CA ILE A 3 0.65 2.65 6.23
C ILE A 3 -0.87 2.72 6.41
N LYS A 4 -1.58 3.09 5.35
CA LYS A 4 -3.04 3.10 5.28
C LYS A 4 -3.51 2.21 4.14
N ALA A 5 -4.47 1.35 4.40
CA ALA A 5 -5.08 0.52 3.38
C ALA A 5 -5.97 1.36 2.45
N LEU A 6 -5.66 1.32 1.15
CA LEU A 6 -6.48 1.95 0.11
C LEU A 6 -7.66 1.07 -0.29
N TRP A 7 -7.53 -0.24 -0.08
CA TRP A 7 -8.50 -1.26 -0.47
C TRP A 7 -8.72 -2.26 0.66
N GLY A 8 -9.83 -2.99 0.62
CA GLY A 8 -10.02 -4.15 1.49
C GLY A 8 -9.27 -5.35 0.91
N PHE A 9 -8.39 -5.97 1.70
CA PHE A 9 -7.64 -7.16 1.28
C PHE A 9 -7.44 -8.12 2.45
N THR A 10 -7.04 -9.35 2.15
CA THR A 10 -6.64 -10.32 3.17
C THR A 10 -5.12 -10.43 3.15
N GLY A 11 -4.47 -10.13 4.27
CA GLY A 11 -3.02 -10.14 4.44
C GLY A 11 -2.58 -10.85 5.71
N SER A 12 -1.30 -10.71 6.03
CA SER A 12 -0.71 -11.29 7.25
C SER A 12 -0.99 -10.36 8.44
N ALA A 13 -1.89 -10.79 9.33
CA ALA A 13 -2.23 -10.03 10.55
C ALA A 13 -0.99 -9.73 11.41
N ASP A 14 -0.07 -10.69 11.51
CA ASP A 14 1.15 -10.59 12.32
C ASP A 14 2.09 -9.48 11.82
N LEU A 15 2.32 -9.45 10.51
CA LEU A 15 3.15 -8.45 9.83
C LEU A 15 2.49 -7.06 9.80
N LEU A 16 1.16 -7.01 9.84
CA LEU A 16 0.42 -5.75 9.91
C LEU A 16 0.14 -5.28 11.35
N LYS A 17 0.49 -6.10 12.35
CA LYS A 17 0.08 -5.93 13.75
C LYS A 17 -1.42 -5.64 13.88
N ALA A 18 -2.20 -6.34 13.07
CA ALA A 18 -3.66 -6.21 13.02
C ALA A 18 -4.32 -7.29 13.87
N GLU A 19 -5.49 -7.00 14.42
CA GLU A 19 -6.32 -8.00 15.13
C GLU A 19 -6.79 -9.12 14.20
N SER A 20 -6.85 -8.85 12.89
CA SER A 20 -7.32 -9.81 11.90
C SER A 20 -6.57 -9.71 10.59
N SER A 21 -6.45 -10.85 9.90
CA SER A 21 -5.90 -10.94 8.55
C SER A 21 -6.74 -10.19 7.52
N ARG A 22 -7.99 -9.85 7.85
CA ARG A 22 -8.90 -9.13 6.95
C ARG A 22 -8.80 -7.63 7.18
N VAL A 23 -8.12 -6.97 6.26
CA VAL A 23 -7.94 -5.52 6.24
C VAL A 23 -9.11 -4.85 5.54
N LYS A 24 -9.62 -3.77 6.13
CA LYS A 24 -10.64 -2.92 5.50
C LYS A 24 -10.00 -1.69 4.86
N ARG A 25 -10.63 -1.19 3.79
CA ARG A 25 -10.26 0.09 3.19
C ARG A 25 -10.31 1.19 4.25
N GLY A 26 -9.28 2.03 4.28
CA GLY A 26 -9.10 3.14 5.21
C GLY A 26 -8.45 2.75 6.53
N GLN A 27 -8.17 1.47 6.78
CA GLN A 27 -7.51 1.02 8.00
C GLN A 27 -6.05 1.48 8.03
N VAL A 28 -5.63 2.02 9.16
CA VAL A 28 -4.27 2.51 9.38
C VAL A 28 -3.51 1.51 10.25
N PHE A 29 -2.30 1.16 9.82
CA PHE A 29 -1.37 0.32 10.55
C PHE A 29 -0.13 1.15 10.85
N ASP A 30 0.14 1.37 12.14
CA ASP A 30 1.30 2.15 12.60
C ASP A 30 2.55 1.27 12.77
N GLU A 31 2.31 0.02 13.16
CA GLU A 31 3.32 -0.97 13.50
C GLU A 31 3.48 -2.05 12.42
N ALA A 32 3.14 -1.72 11.17
CA ALA A 32 3.34 -2.67 10.08
C ALA A 32 4.84 -2.88 9.84
N ASP A 33 5.21 -4.13 9.57
CA ASP A 33 6.55 -4.52 9.14
C ASP A 33 6.91 -3.80 7.83
N ASP A 34 8.12 -3.23 7.77
CA ASP A 34 8.58 -2.39 6.67
C ASP A 34 8.66 -3.17 5.34
N GLU A 35 9.20 -4.39 5.35
CA GLU A 35 9.32 -5.24 4.15
C GLU A 35 7.93 -5.62 3.60
N TYR A 36 7.02 -6.00 4.51
CA TYR A 36 5.65 -6.35 4.12
C TYR A 36 4.87 -5.13 3.62
N ALA A 37 5.03 -4.00 4.29
CA ALA A 37 4.40 -2.75 3.91
C ALA A 37 4.86 -2.27 2.52
N TYR A 38 6.16 -2.35 2.19
CA TYR A 38 6.65 -2.06 0.82
C TYR A 38 6.07 -3.01 -0.22
N THR A 39 5.91 -4.30 0.11
CA THR A 39 5.27 -5.27 -0.78
C THR A 39 3.83 -4.87 -1.08
N LEU A 40 3.07 -4.45 -0.06
CA LEU A 40 1.69 -3.98 -0.22
C LEU A 40 1.62 -2.64 -0.96
N LEU A 41 2.59 -1.75 -0.72
CA LEU A 41 2.73 -0.45 -1.38
C LEU A 41 3.00 -0.63 -2.87
N GLY A 42 3.93 -1.51 -3.23
CA GLY A 42 4.26 -1.86 -4.61
C GLY A 42 3.10 -2.52 -5.36
N LYS A 43 2.17 -3.16 -4.63
CA LYS A 43 0.90 -3.69 -5.17
C LYS A 43 -0.21 -2.63 -5.26
N GLY A 44 0.00 -1.43 -4.69
CA GLY A 44 -1.03 -0.37 -4.62
C GLY A 44 -2.20 -0.70 -3.69
N LEU A 45 -2.03 -1.64 -2.75
CA LEU A 45 -3.07 -2.01 -1.77
C LEU A 45 -3.09 -1.07 -0.56
N VAL A 46 -1.93 -0.51 -0.23
CA VAL A 46 -1.73 0.43 0.87
C VAL A 46 -0.95 1.65 0.38
N GLU A 47 -0.98 2.72 1.17
CA GLU A 47 -0.20 3.94 0.99
C GLU A 47 0.63 4.20 2.26
N GLU A 48 1.87 4.66 2.11
CA GLU A 48 2.66 5.14 3.25
C GLU A 48 2.06 6.46 3.74
N ILE A 49 1.90 6.58 5.05
CA ILE A 49 1.45 7.81 5.70
C ILE A 49 2.57 8.31 6.61
N GLY A 50 2.98 9.56 6.39
CA GLY A 50 4.00 10.20 7.22
C GLY A 50 3.50 10.44 8.64
N ALA A 51 4.42 10.78 9.54
CA ALA A 51 4.12 11.15 10.93
C ALA A 51 3.10 12.31 11.06
N ASP A 52 2.99 13.14 10.02
CA ASP A 52 2.03 14.25 9.89
C ASP A 52 0.60 13.78 9.54
N GLY A 53 0.38 12.46 9.38
CA GLY A 53 -0.90 11.89 8.93
C GLY A 53 -1.21 12.10 7.45
N LYS A 54 -0.35 12.85 6.73
CA LYS A 54 -0.44 12.99 5.27
C LYS A 54 0.13 11.77 4.58
N SER A 55 -0.62 11.28 3.60
CA SER A 55 -0.18 10.30 2.63
C SER A 55 1.17 10.72 2.05
N LYS A 56 2.22 10.01 2.42
CA LYS A 56 3.46 9.99 1.65
C LYS A 56 3.20 9.03 0.49
N ALA A 57 2.25 9.43 -0.36
CA ALA A 57 2.16 8.86 -1.68
C ALA A 57 3.50 9.20 -2.36
N THR A 58 4.45 8.27 -2.31
CA THR A 58 5.44 8.10 -3.36
C THR A 58 4.60 7.99 -4.61
N LYS A 59 4.40 9.12 -5.30
CA LYS A 59 3.66 9.24 -6.54
C LYS A 59 3.91 7.96 -7.34
N PRO A 60 2.88 7.17 -7.70
CA PRO A 60 3.03 6.30 -8.85
C PRO A 60 3.23 7.24 -10.04
N LYS A 61 4.49 7.59 -10.31
CA LYS A 61 4.86 8.10 -11.61
C LYS A 61 4.66 6.92 -12.54
N ASP A 62 3.77 7.14 -13.50
CA ASP A 62 3.44 6.27 -14.62
C ASP A 62 2.53 5.07 -14.30
N SER A 63 1.27 5.38 -14.00
CA SER A 63 0.22 4.82 -14.87
C SER A 63 0.42 5.37 -16.29
N LYS A 64 1.35 4.77 -17.02
CA LYS A 64 1.22 4.66 -18.47
C LYS A 64 1.24 3.17 -18.73
N PRO A 65 0.10 2.51 -18.98
CA PRO A 65 0.18 1.26 -19.72
C PRO A 65 1.02 1.59 -20.95
N ALA A 66 2.16 0.92 -21.08
CA ALA A 66 2.96 0.96 -22.29
C ALA A 66 2.06 0.42 -23.39
N ALA A 67 1.29 1.31 -24.04
CA ALA A 67 0.65 1.02 -25.30
C ALA A 67 1.79 0.63 -26.23
N PRO A 68 1.82 -0.60 -26.78
CA PRO A 68 2.80 -0.94 -27.79
C PRO A 68 2.50 -0.06 -28.99
N LYS A 69 3.33 0.98 -29.20
CA LYS A 69 3.37 1.64 -30.50
C LYS A 69 4.22 0.76 -31.41
N GLU A 70 3.60 -0.29 -31.95
CA GLU A 70 4.02 -0.85 -33.23
C GLU A 70 3.82 0.26 -34.26
N ASN A 71 4.93 0.86 -34.70
CA ASN A 71 4.95 1.67 -35.90
C ASN A 71 5.48 0.80 -37.03
N LYS A 72 4.53 0.40 -37.88
CA LYS A 72 4.58 0.18 -39.33
C LYS A 72 5.95 0.11 -40.02
#